data_AF-K0SX85-F1
#
_entry.id   AF-K0SX85-F1
#
_cell.length_a   1.000
_cell.length_b   1.000
_cell.length_c   1.000
_cell.angle_alpha   90.00
_cell.angle_beta   90.00
_cell.angle_gamma   90.00
#
_symmetry.space_group_name_H-M   'P 1'
#
loop_
_entity.id
_entity.type
_entity.pdbx_description
1 polymer ?
#
loop_
_entity_poly.entity_id
_entity_poly.type
_entity_poly.pdbx_seq_one_letter_code
_entity_poly.pdbx_strand_id
1 'polypeptide(L)'
;MVSSLLTCRAAKQRREDDGDTSSEYYHDVCLALAQVEKEVGEDWDGETVLEDNRQPAIVMPDHILKAALRGDIKLVLRWINADRTEDRLNAITRPENFSATILFLATRNNHLMLMTLLLQLGADADSRTSKCISAIGILFSDVTFEEGDVSPRVRLLMSWGATFIHDERKHRLSMAREWGYHKLADLLESELGGRRCEIVNHSSRPDLNGKTCVADEYLPSSNQYKVTLETKSKDVLVLSPDNLKRRDRTPQDCGYYVEFKNGRTIRHDFDSNEDCQAFVAALNNNGETQPAVTEESETAAEQAAAELLAELELDDSPTVPDSPTVPSSGCKAKKSKKKKGGKKKRK
;
A
#
# COMPACT_ATOMS: atom_id res chain seq x y z
N MET A 1 -19.25 -6.59 -9.24
CA MET A 1 -20.37 -6.74 -8.30
C MET A 1 -20.82 -8.20 -8.21
N VAL A 2 -21.15 -8.85 -9.32
CA VAL A 2 -21.51 -10.29 -9.33
C VAL A 2 -20.38 -11.20 -8.87
N SER A 3 -19.12 -10.99 -9.31
CA SER A 3 -17.98 -11.77 -8.79
C SER A 3 -17.81 -11.66 -7.26
N SER A 4 -17.99 -10.46 -6.70
CA SER A 4 -17.99 -10.25 -5.24
C SER A 4 -19.15 -11.00 -4.57
N LEU A 5 -20.34 -11.00 -5.19
CA LEU A 5 -21.52 -11.71 -4.70
C LEU A 5 -21.26 -13.21 -4.63
N LEU A 6 -20.78 -13.78 -5.74
CA LEU A 6 -20.45 -15.20 -5.86
C LEU A 6 -19.34 -15.60 -4.89
N THR A 7 -18.33 -14.74 -4.72
CA THR A 7 -17.25 -14.95 -3.76
C THR A 7 -17.77 -14.97 -2.32
N CYS A 8 -18.63 -14.02 -1.94
CA CYS A 8 -19.24 -13.99 -0.62
C CYS A 8 -20.14 -15.21 -0.37
N ARG A 9 -20.96 -15.62 -1.36
CA ARG A 9 -21.80 -16.83 -1.27
C ARG A 9 -20.95 -18.09 -1.13
N ALA A 10 -19.91 -18.25 -1.93
CA ALA A 10 -19.00 -19.39 -1.86
C ALA A 10 -18.18 -19.41 -0.56
N ALA A 11 -17.82 -18.24 -0.02
CA ALA A 11 -17.18 -18.14 1.29
C ALA A 11 -18.15 -18.51 2.42
N LYS A 12 -19.43 -18.10 2.34
CA LYS A 12 -20.47 -18.43 3.32
C LYS A 12 -20.76 -19.92 3.31
N GLN A 13 -21.04 -20.49 2.13
CA GLN A 13 -21.38 -21.90 1.96
C GLN A 13 -20.28 -22.81 2.52
N ARG A 14 -19.01 -22.54 2.19
CA ARG A 14 -17.88 -23.32 2.74
C ARG A 14 -17.87 -23.37 4.26
N ARG A 15 -18.27 -22.28 4.92
CA ARG A 15 -18.33 -22.22 6.39
C ARG A 15 -19.52 -22.95 6.97
N GLU A 16 -20.67 -22.89 6.32
CA GLU A 16 -21.84 -23.68 6.69
C GLU A 16 -21.53 -25.18 6.55
N ASP A 17 -20.84 -25.57 5.46
CA ASP A 17 -20.38 -26.94 5.22
C ASP A 17 -19.37 -27.42 6.29
N ASP A 18 -18.47 -26.53 6.71
CA ASP A 18 -17.50 -26.78 7.79
C ASP A 18 -18.13 -26.75 9.21
N GLY A 19 -19.41 -26.39 9.35
CA GLY A 19 -20.09 -26.20 10.63
C GLY A 19 -19.67 -24.95 11.41
N ASP A 20 -18.90 -24.07 10.79
CA ASP A 20 -18.34 -22.83 11.35
C ASP A 20 -19.31 -21.65 11.14
N THR A 21 -20.45 -21.68 11.83
CA THR A 21 -21.54 -20.68 11.70
C THR A 21 -21.55 -19.63 12.81
N SER A 22 -20.53 -19.63 13.67
CA SER A 22 -20.43 -18.73 14.83
C SER A 22 -19.08 -18.01 14.92
N SER A 23 -18.14 -18.26 14.01
CA SER A 23 -16.91 -17.47 13.96
C SER A 23 -17.18 -16.03 13.56
N GLU A 24 -16.33 -15.13 14.06
CA GLU A 24 -16.25 -13.74 13.63
C GLU A 24 -16.15 -13.64 12.10
N TYR A 25 -15.33 -14.50 11.51
CA TYR A 25 -15.16 -14.60 10.07
C TYR A 25 -16.45 -14.97 9.34
N TYR A 26 -17.25 -15.91 9.86
CA TYR A 26 -18.54 -16.25 9.26
C TYR A 26 -19.50 -15.06 9.29
N HIS A 27 -19.52 -14.30 10.39
CA HIS A 27 -20.32 -13.09 10.50
C HIS A 27 -19.87 -12.01 9.50
N ASP A 28 -18.56 -11.75 9.37
CA ASP A 28 -18.00 -10.83 8.38
C ASP A 28 -18.43 -11.19 6.95
N VAL A 29 -18.38 -12.48 6.61
CA VAL A 29 -18.80 -12.98 5.29
C VAL A 29 -20.30 -12.76 5.06
N CYS A 30 -21.14 -13.02 6.07
CA CYS A 30 -22.59 -12.78 5.96
C CYS A 30 -22.92 -11.30 5.76
N LEU A 31 -22.18 -10.41 6.42
CA LEU A 31 -22.34 -8.97 6.30
C LEU A 31 -21.91 -8.46 4.92
N ALA A 32 -20.76 -8.93 4.43
CA ALA A 32 -20.29 -8.63 3.09
C ALA A 32 -21.26 -9.13 2.02
N LEU A 33 -21.84 -10.31 2.21
CA LEU A 33 -22.85 -10.85 1.30
C LEU A 33 -24.08 -9.94 1.25
N ALA A 34 -24.64 -9.55 2.39
CA ALA A 34 -25.83 -8.70 2.45
C ALA A 34 -25.63 -7.33 1.77
N GLN A 35 -24.45 -6.73 1.93
CA GLN A 35 -24.11 -5.47 1.28
C GLN A 35 -24.01 -5.62 -0.24
N VAL A 36 -23.34 -6.66 -0.72
CA VAL A 36 -23.22 -6.91 -2.16
C VAL A 36 -24.59 -7.26 -2.76
N GLU A 37 -25.45 -7.99 -2.04
CA GLU A 37 -26.83 -8.28 -2.48
C GLU A 37 -27.65 -6.99 -2.62
N LYS A 38 -27.50 -6.04 -1.69
CA LYS A 38 -28.13 -4.73 -1.79
C LYS A 38 -27.64 -3.91 -3.00
N GLU A 39 -26.35 -4.00 -3.32
CA GLU A 39 -25.76 -3.31 -4.48
C GLU A 39 -26.17 -3.92 -5.82
N VAL A 40 -26.35 -5.24 -5.86
CA VAL A 40 -26.83 -5.96 -7.04
C VAL A 40 -28.32 -5.71 -7.29
N GLY A 41 -29.09 -5.44 -6.23
CA GLY A 41 -30.51 -5.13 -6.28
C GLY A 41 -31.41 -6.36 -6.16
N GLU A 42 -32.60 -6.17 -5.59
CA GLU A 42 -33.57 -7.26 -5.30
C GLU A 42 -34.13 -7.91 -6.57
N ASP A 43 -34.04 -7.23 -7.72
CA ASP A 43 -34.58 -7.67 -9.00
C ASP A 43 -33.64 -8.63 -9.77
N TRP A 44 -32.50 -9.00 -9.19
CA TRP A 44 -31.55 -9.91 -9.84
C TRP A 44 -32.06 -11.35 -9.81
N ASP A 45 -32.40 -11.88 -10.99
CA ASP A 45 -33.03 -13.19 -11.20
C ASP A 45 -32.11 -14.40 -10.98
N GLY A 46 -30.85 -14.18 -10.61
CA GLY A 46 -29.86 -15.24 -10.39
C GLY A 46 -29.32 -15.91 -11.65
N GLU A 47 -29.85 -15.54 -12.84
CA GLU A 47 -29.49 -16.12 -14.13
C GLU A 47 -28.99 -15.07 -15.15
N THR A 48 -29.47 -13.84 -15.05
CA THR A 48 -28.92 -12.71 -15.79
C THR A 48 -27.49 -12.52 -15.35
N VAL A 49 -26.58 -12.89 -16.25
CA VAL A 49 -25.24 -12.35 -16.28
C VAL A 49 -25.41 -10.84 -16.43
N LEU A 50 -25.46 -10.12 -15.31
CA LEU A 50 -25.03 -8.72 -15.32
C LEU A 50 -23.65 -8.83 -15.92
N GLU A 51 -23.48 -8.32 -17.14
CA GLU A 51 -22.22 -8.37 -17.87
C GLU A 51 -21.10 -7.96 -16.92
N ASP A 52 -20.46 -8.94 -16.28
CA ASP A 52 -19.20 -8.78 -15.62
C ASP A 52 -18.24 -8.79 -16.80
N ASN A 53 -18.25 -7.69 -17.56
CA ASN A 53 -17.32 -7.42 -18.66
C ASN A 53 -15.86 -7.37 -18.16
N ARG A 54 -15.64 -7.69 -16.89
CA ARG A 54 -14.33 -8.00 -16.31
C ARG A 54 -13.92 -9.38 -16.80
N GLN A 55 -12.93 -9.36 -17.69
CA GLN A 55 -12.05 -10.50 -17.95
C GLN A 55 -11.71 -11.22 -16.63
N PRO A 56 -11.61 -12.56 -16.62
CA PRO A 56 -11.18 -13.30 -15.45
C PRO A 56 -9.92 -12.67 -14.85
N ALA A 57 -9.93 -12.43 -13.55
CA ALA A 57 -8.81 -11.76 -12.88
C ALA A 57 -7.52 -12.54 -13.16
N ILE A 58 -6.49 -11.82 -13.58
CA ILE A 58 -5.22 -12.43 -13.97
C ILE A 58 -4.58 -13.05 -12.74
N VAL A 59 -4.13 -14.31 -12.89
CA VAL A 59 -3.41 -15.00 -11.82
C VAL A 59 -1.95 -14.55 -11.84
N MET A 60 -1.55 -13.92 -10.75
CA MET A 60 -0.19 -13.45 -10.53
C MET A 60 0.81 -14.62 -10.49
N PRO A 61 1.90 -14.59 -11.28
CA PRO A 61 2.97 -15.58 -11.20
C PRO A 61 3.70 -15.58 -9.85
N ASP A 62 4.22 -16.73 -9.44
CA ASP A 62 4.87 -16.91 -8.11
C ASP A 62 6.06 -15.96 -7.87
N HIS A 63 6.81 -15.61 -8.92
CA HIS A 63 7.93 -14.67 -8.80
C HIS A 63 7.45 -13.24 -8.54
N ILE A 64 6.32 -12.83 -9.12
CA ILE A 64 5.67 -11.54 -8.85
C ILE A 64 5.07 -11.53 -7.45
N LEU A 65 4.46 -12.63 -7.01
CA LEU A 65 3.98 -12.78 -5.64
C LEU A 65 5.12 -12.56 -4.63
N LYS A 66 6.27 -13.22 -4.85
CA LYS A 66 7.46 -13.02 -4.00
C LYS A 66 7.97 -11.58 -4.03
N ALA A 67 7.96 -10.93 -5.18
CA ALA A 67 8.34 -9.54 -5.33
C ALA A 67 7.40 -8.60 -4.56
N ALA A 68 6.08 -8.78 -4.68
CA ALA A 68 5.07 -8.01 -3.96
C ALA A 68 5.19 -8.18 -2.43
N LEU A 69 5.43 -9.40 -1.95
CA LEU A 69 5.66 -9.68 -0.53
C LEU A 69 6.93 -8.98 0.01
N ARG A 70 7.97 -8.84 -0.83
CA ARG A 70 9.23 -8.17 -0.47
C ARG A 70 9.24 -6.67 -0.72
N GLY A 71 8.21 -6.13 -1.37
CA GLY A 71 8.17 -4.71 -1.74
C GLY A 71 9.10 -4.35 -2.89
N ASP A 72 9.41 -5.30 -3.77
CA ASP A 72 10.24 -5.06 -4.96
C ASP A 72 9.44 -4.28 -6.01
N ILE A 73 9.48 -2.96 -5.88
CA ILE A 73 8.76 -2.02 -6.74
C ILE A 73 9.22 -2.17 -8.20
N LYS A 74 10.52 -2.35 -8.47
CA LYS A 74 11.05 -2.44 -9.85
C LYS A 74 10.42 -3.62 -10.57
N LEU A 75 10.45 -4.79 -9.94
CA LEU A 75 9.96 -6.03 -10.55
C LEU A 75 8.43 -6.01 -10.70
N VAL A 76 7.71 -5.54 -9.68
CA VAL A 76 6.24 -5.42 -9.73
C VAL A 76 5.79 -4.45 -10.84
N LEU A 77 6.36 -3.25 -10.90
CA LEU A 77 6.00 -2.27 -11.93
C LEU A 77 6.40 -2.71 -13.34
N ARG A 78 7.55 -3.37 -13.50
CA ARG A 78 7.97 -3.94 -14.80
C ARG A 78 6.93 -4.94 -15.30
N TRP A 79 6.42 -5.82 -14.42
CA TRP A 79 5.42 -6.81 -14.80
C TRP A 79 4.06 -6.20 -15.17
N ILE A 80 3.58 -5.25 -14.37
CA ILE A 80 2.32 -4.52 -14.62
C ILE A 80 2.40 -3.81 -15.98
N ASN A 81 3.51 -3.13 -16.27
CA ASN A 81 3.66 -2.34 -17.49
C ASN A 81 4.04 -3.15 -18.74
N ALA A 82 4.41 -4.42 -18.59
CA ALA A 82 4.84 -5.26 -19.70
C ALA A 82 3.69 -5.63 -20.66
N ASP A 83 2.43 -5.54 -20.21
CA ASP A 83 1.27 -5.76 -21.07
C ASP A 83 0.12 -4.85 -20.63
N ARG A 84 -0.24 -3.89 -21.48
CA ARG A 84 -1.33 -2.94 -21.21
C ARG A 84 -2.71 -3.47 -21.61
N THR A 85 -2.79 -4.65 -22.25
CA THR A 85 -4.07 -5.28 -22.62
C THR A 85 -4.66 -6.09 -21.48
N GLU A 86 -3.82 -6.45 -20.51
CA GLU A 86 -4.14 -7.27 -19.35
C GLU A 86 -4.29 -6.39 -18.09
N ASP A 87 -5.32 -6.62 -17.26
CA ASP A 87 -5.46 -5.96 -15.95
C ASP A 87 -4.53 -6.60 -14.90
N ARG A 88 -3.22 -6.47 -15.13
CA ARG A 88 -2.18 -6.96 -14.21
C ARG A 88 -2.14 -6.20 -12.90
N LEU A 89 -2.61 -4.96 -12.89
CA LEU A 89 -2.64 -4.11 -11.71
C LEU A 89 -3.54 -4.70 -10.61
N ASN A 90 -4.69 -5.24 -11.00
CA ASN A 90 -5.63 -5.92 -10.10
C ASN A 90 -5.53 -7.44 -10.16
N ALA A 91 -4.40 -7.97 -10.64
CA ALA A 91 -4.13 -9.40 -10.63
C ALA A 91 -4.17 -9.98 -9.21
N ILE A 92 -4.66 -11.21 -9.11
CA ILE A 92 -4.88 -11.93 -7.85
C ILE A 92 -3.90 -13.08 -7.70
N THR A 93 -3.62 -13.46 -6.45
CA THR A 93 -3.00 -14.75 -6.16
C THR A 93 -3.93 -15.90 -6.53
N ARG A 94 -3.40 -17.12 -6.56
CA ARG A 94 -4.21 -18.32 -6.74
C ARG A 94 -5.28 -18.46 -5.64
N PRO A 95 -6.40 -19.15 -5.88
CA PRO A 95 -7.47 -19.34 -4.89
C PRO A 95 -6.98 -19.91 -3.55
N GLU A 96 -5.98 -20.80 -3.57
CA GLU A 96 -5.37 -21.38 -2.38
C GLU A 96 -4.66 -20.32 -1.50
N ASN A 97 -4.29 -19.19 -2.11
CA ASN A 97 -3.61 -18.06 -1.50
C ASN A 97 -4.55 -16.85 -1.31
N PHE A 98 -5.84 -17.10 -1.07
CA PHE A 98 -6.87 -16.10 -0.78
C PHE A 98 -7.26 -15.17 -1.93
N SER A 99 -6.85 -15.40 -3.17
CA SER A 99 -7.16 -14.49 -4.29
C SER A 99 -6.84 -13.02 -3.98
N ALA A 100 -5.70 -12.77 -3.35
CA ALA A 100 -5.27 -11.45 -2.89
C ALA A 100 -4.66 -10.62 -4.02
N THR A 101 -5.00 -9.33 -4.08
CA THR A 101 -4.41 -8.38 -5.03
C THR A 101 -2.99 -7.96 -4.63
N ILE A 102 -2.22 -7.38 -5.56
CA ILE A 102 -0.91 -6.79 -5.23
C ILE A 102 -1.05 -5.72 -4.13
N LEU A 103 -2.10 -4.88 -4.21
CA LEU A 103 -2.36 -3.85 -3.21
C LEU A 103 -2.60 -4.46 -1.83
N PHE A 104 -3.36 -5.56 -1.74
CA PHE A 104 -3.55 -6.29 -0.48
C PHE A 104 -2.21 -6.80 0.08
N LEU A 105 -1.36 -7.41 -0.77
CA LEU A 105 -0.05 -7.92 -0.35
C LEU A 105 0.88 -6.80 0.12
N ALA A 106 0.94 -5.69 -0.61
CA ALA A 106 1.74 -4.52 -0.24
C ALA A 106 1.25 -3.90 1.08
N THR A 107 -0.07 -3.87 1.29
CA THR A 107 -0.70 -3.36 2.51
C THR A 107 -0.34 -4.19 3.72
N ARG A 108 -0.47 -5.53 3.62
CA ARG A 108 -0.13 -6.46 4.70
C ARG A 108 1.33 -6.34 5.10
N ASN A 109 2.26 -6.27 4.14
CA ASN A 109 3.71 -6.31 4.40
C ASN A 109 4.34 -4.93 4.59
N ASN A 110 3.55 -3.89 4.86
CA ASN A 110 4.01 -2.53 5.14
C ASN A 110 4.84 -1.85 4.01
N HIS A 111 4.48 -2.11 2.75
CA HIS A 111 5.15 -1.52 1.58
C HIS A 111 4.45 -0.23 1.13
N LEU A 112 4.48 0.80 1.99
CA LEU A 112 3.73 2.06 1.79
C LEU A 112 3.98 2.74 0.43
N MET A 113 5.22 2.69 -0.04
CA MET A 113 5.59 3.27 -1.33
C MET A 113 5.00 2.48 -2.50
N LEU A 114 5.04 1.15 -2.43
CA LEU A 114 4.40 0.28 -3.42
C LEU A 114 2.89 0.49 -3.43
N MET A 115 2.24 0.60 -2.26
CA MET A 115 0.81 0.92 -2.16
C MET A 115 0.47 2.23 -2.88
N THR A 116 1.27 3.27 -2.66
CA THR A 116 1.07 4.59 -3.28
C THR A 116 1.15 4.52 -4.80
N LEU A 117 2.15 3.82 -5.33
CA LEU A 117 2.33 3.63 -6.77
C LEU A 117 1.17 2.82 -7.37
N LEU A 118 0.74 1.74 -6.72
CA LEU A 118 -0.39 0.93 -7.17
C LEU A 118 -1.70 1.73 -7.22
N LEU A 119 -2.00 2.50 -6.17
CA LEU A 119 -3.18 3.36 -6.12
C LEU A 119 -3.15 4.44 -7.20
N GLN A 120 -1.99 5.08 -7.41
CA GLN A 120 -1.79 6.04 -8.49
C GLN A 120 -2.00 5.44 -9.89
N LEU A 121 -1.72 4.15 -10.07
CA LEU A 121 -1.97 3.45 -11.34
C LEU A 121 -3.43 2.99 -11.50
N GLY A 122 -4.26 3.12 -10.46
CA GLY A 122 -5.67 2.73 -10.48
C GLY A 122 -5.97 1.38 -9.83
N ALA A 123 -5.13 0.91 -8.90
CA ALA A 123 -5.45 -0.29 -8.14
C ALA A 123 -6.72 -0.07 -7.31
N ASP A 124 -7.60 -1.08 -7.30
CA ASP A 124 -8.85 -1.02 -6.57
C ASP A 124 -8.61 -1.02 -5.05
N ALA A 125 -8.80 0.15 -4.42
CA ALA A 125 -8.62 0.38 -2.99
C ALA A 125 -9.59 -0.43 -2.12
N ASP A 126 -10.73 -0.85 -2.68
CA ASP A 126 -11.77 -1.63 -2.02
C ASP A 126 -11.74 -3.11 -2.42
N SER A 127 -10.70 -3.54 -3.14
CA SER A 127 -10.55 -4.95 -3.52
C SER A 127 -10.56 -5.89 -2.31
N ARG A 128 -11.25 -7.03 -2.49
CA ARG A 128 -11.44 -8.04 -1.45
C ARG A 128 -10.84 -9.36 -1.87
N THR A 129 -10.24 -10.04 -0.90
CA THR A 129 -9.80 -11.44 -1.03
C THR A 129 -10.99 -12.38 -1.21
N SER A 130 -10.73 -13.64 -1.56
CA SER A 130 -11.74 -14.71 -1.54
C SER A 130 -12.31 -14.99 -0.15
N LYS A 131 -11.70 -14.36 0.86
CA LYS A 131 -12.16 -14.34 2.25
C LYS A 131 -12.96 -13.09 2.63
N CYS A 132 -13.33 -12.27 1.66
CA CYS A 132 -14.01 -10.99 1.86
C CYS A 132 -13.21 -9.94 2.66
N ILE A 133 -11.94 -10.21 3.00
CA ILE A 133 -11.07 -9.26 3.71
C ILE A 133 -10.58 -8.22 2.71
N SER A 134 -10.81 -6.93 3.00
CA SER A 134 -10.29 -5.80 2.22
C SER A 134 -8.86 -5.42 2.61
N ALA A 135 -8.20 -4.62 1.77
CA ALA A 135 -6.88 -4.06 2.08
C ALA A 135 -6.90 -3.20 3.36
N ILE A 136 -7.97 -2.43 3.62
CA ILE A 136 -8.05 -1.67 4.87
C ILE A 136 -8.37 -2.57 6.07
N GLY A 137 -9.16 -3.64 5.86
CA GLY A 137 -9.53 -4.58 6.93
C GLY A 137 -8.36 -5.35 7.52
N ILE A 138 -7.40 -5.80 6.70
CA ILE A 138 -6.22 -6.55 7.18
C ILE A 138 -5.31 -5.72 8.12
N LEU A 139 -5.46 -4.39 8.12
CA LEU A 139 -4.70 -3.50 9.01
C LEU A 139 -5.15 -3.58 10.47
N PHE A 140 -6.33 -4.13 10.74
CA PHE A 140 -6.90 -4.28 12.08
C PHE A 140 -6.86 -5.75 12.49
N SER A 141 -5.64 -6.26 12.66
CA SER A 141 -5.38 -7.60 13.18
C SER A 141 -4.22 -7.54 14.15
N ASP A 142 -4.18 -8.45 15.12
CA ASP A 142 -3.10 -8.50 16.13
C ASP A 142 -1.72 -8.56 15.47
N VAL A 143 -1.58 -9.41 14.44
CA VAL A 143 -0.32 -9.54 13.67
C VAL A 143 0.12 -8.20 13.09
N THR A 144 -0.80 -7.44 12.50
CA THR A 144 -0.44 -6.17 11.86
C THR A 144 -0.10 -5.08 12.89
N PHE A 145 -0.74 -5.09 14.06
CA PHE A 145 -0.41 -4.16 15.14
C PHE A 145 0.93 -4.46 15.80
N GLU A 146 1.31 -5.75 15.92
CA GLU A 146 2.64 -6.16 16.40
C GLU A 146 3.77 -5.72 15.47
N GLU A 147 3.52 -5.67 14.16
CA GLU A 147 4.49 -5.26 13.15
C GLU A 147 4.79 -3.74 13.13
N GLY A 148 3.92 -2.92 13.73
CA GLY A 148 4.16 -1.48 13.93
C GLY A 148 2.95 -0.59 13.60
N ASP A 149 3.20 0.72 13.50
CA ASP A 149 2.15 1.72 13.29
C ASP A 149 1.43 1.52 11.94
N VAL A 150 0.12 1.29 12.02
CA VAL A 150 -0.75 1.09 10.85
C VAL A 150 -1.31 2.40 10.31
N SER A 151 -1.22 3.49 11.08
CA SER A 151 -1.85 4.79 10.77
C SER A 151 -1.50 5.32 9.38
N PRO A 152 -0.24 5.28 8.89
CA PRO A 152 0.08 5.75 7.54
C PRO A 152 -0.62 4.95 6.44
N ARG A 153 -0.75 3.63 6.61
CA ARG A 153 -1.41 2.74 5.65
C ARG A 153 -2.92 2.96 5.63
N VAL A 154 -3.53 3.10 6.81
CA VAL A 154 -4.97 3.40 6.93
C VAL A 154 -5.29 4.74 6.29
N ARG A 155 -4.53 5.79 6.59
CA ARG A 155 -4.70 7.12 6.00
C ARG A 155 -4.55 7.09 4.50
N LEU A 156 -3.53 6.40 3.98
CA LEU A 156 -3.34 6.28 2.54
C LEU A 156 -4.61 5.68 1.89
N LEU A 157 -5.04 4.50 2.32
CA LEU A 157 -6.22 3.83 1.74
C LEU A 157 -7.50 4.68 1.86
N MET A 158 -7.79 5.24 3.05
CA MET A 158 -8.97 6.09 3.27
C MET A 158 -8.99 7.30 2.35
N SER A 159 -7.82 7.91 2.14
CA SER A 159 -7.67 9.11 1.32
C SER A 159 -7.81 8.83 -0.18
N TRP A 160 -7.72 7.56 -0.58
CA TRP A 160 -8.01 7.01 -1.91
C TRP A 160 -9.40 6.38 -2.00
N GLY A 161 -10.25 6.62 -1.00
CA GLY A 161 -11.66 6.24 -1.06
C GLY A 161 -12.01 4.93 -0.38
N ALA A 162 -11.04 4.16 0.15
CA ALA A 162 -11.32 2.88 0.78
C ALA A 162 -12.41 2.96 1.85
N THR A 163 -13.27 1.95 1.89
CA THR A 163 -14.44 1.90 2.77
C THR A 163 -14.42 0.64 3.65
N PHE A 164 -14.99 0.78 4.84
CA PHE A 164 -15.36 -0.37 5.67
C PHE A 164 -16.81 -0.75 5.37
N ILE A 165 -17.15 -2.03 5.51
CA ILE A 165 -18.57 -2.37 5.70
C ILE A 165 -19.01 -1.84 7.06
N HIS A 166 -20.26 -1.38 7.13
CA HIS A 166 -20.81 -0.66 8.29
C HIS A 166 -20.59 -1.40 9.62
N ASP A 167 -20.80 -2.71 9.65
CA ASP A 167 -20.66 -3.52 10.86
C ASP A 167 -19.21 -3.94 11.14
N GLU A 168 -18.37 -4.15 10.11
CA GLU A 168 -16.92 -4.36 10.26
C GLU A 168 -16.26 -3.16 10.97
N ARG A 169 -16.73 -1.94 10.66
CA ARG A 169 -16.19 -0.69 11.21
C ARG A 169 -16.20 -0.67 12.73
N LYS A 170 -17.30 -1.08 13.37
CA LYS A 170 -17.43 -1.07 14.84
C LYS A 170 -16.44 -2.02 15.50
N HIS A 171 -16.27 -3.21 14.92
CA HIS A 171 -15.29 -4.17 15.41
C HIS A 171 -13.85 -3.64 15.26
N ARG A 172 -13.50 -3.10 14.08
CA ARG A 172 -12.16 -2.51 13.83
C ARG A 172 -11.86 -1.34 14.77
N LEU A 173 -12.86 -0.53 15.11
CA LEU A 173 -12.74 0.54 16.10
C LEU A 173 -12.43 0.01 17.50
N SER A 174 -13.08 -1.07 17.94
CA SER A 174 -12.77 -1.71 19.23
C SER A 174 -11.33 -2.18 19.27
N MET A 175 -10.90 -2.93 18.24
CA MET A 175 -9.53 -3.42 18.14
C MET A 175 -8.50 -2.29 18.19
N ALA A 176 -8.73 -1.22 17.43
CA ALA A 176 -7.84 -0.05 17.44
C ALA A 176 -7.73 0.56 18.85
N ARG A 177 -8.84 0.66 19.60
CA ARG A 177 -8.84 1.17 20.98
C ARG A 177 -8.11 0.24 21.94
N GLU A 178 -8.31 -1.07 21.82
CA GLU A 178 -7.65 -2.10 22.65
C GLU A 178 -6.12 -2.07 22.48
N TRP A 179 -5.65 -1.85 21.26
CA TRP A 179 -4.23 -1.69 20.93
C TRP A 179 -3.69 -0.26 21.19
N GLY A 180 -4.51 0.65 21.74
CA GLY A 180 -4.08 2.01 22.13
C GLY A 180 -4.08 3.04 20.99
N TYR A 181 -4.58 2.69 19.80
CA TYR A 181 -4.71 3.59 18.65
C TYR A 181 -5.96 4.49 18.75
N HIS A 182 -6.13 5.18 19.89
CA HIS A 182 -7.32 6.01 20.16
C HIS A 182 -7.54 7.10 19.11
N LYS A 183 -6.48 7.81 18.69
CA LYS A 183 -6.60 8.85 17.66
C LYS A 183 -7.03 8.29 16.30
N LEU A 184 -6.57 7.09 15.96
CA LEU A 184 -6.98 6.42 14.73
C LEU A 184 -8.43 5.94 14.85
N ALA A 185 -8.85 5.44 16.01
CA ALA A 185 -10.23 5.08 16.26
C ALA A 185 -11.16 6.30 16.14
N ASP A 186 -10.81 7.43 16.75
CA ASP A 186 -11.59 8.67 16.65
C ASP A 186 -11.66 9.16 15.20
N LEU A 187 -10.55 9.07 14.46
CA LEU A 187 -10.49 9.36 13.03
C LEU A 187 -11.46 8.47 12.25
N LEU A 188 -11.41 7.17 12.50
CA LEU A 188 -12.24 6.18 11.82
C LEU A 188 -13.69 6.18 12.27
N GLU A 189 -14.04 6.77 13.40
CA GLU A 189 -15.43 6.93 13.86
C GLU A 189 -16.09 8.14 13.16
N SER A 190 -15.30 9.17 12.86
CA SER A 190 -15.74 10.36 12.13
C SER A 190 -16.04 10.09 10.65
N GLU A 191 -16.92 10.88 10.04
CA GLU A 191 -17.33 10.71 8.64
C GLU A 191 -16.19 10.98 7.65
N LEU A 192 -15.43 12.05 7.89
CA LEU A 192 -14.40 12.54 6.97
C LEU A 192 -12.99 12.17 7.39
N GLY A 193 -12.79 11.52 8.54
CA GLY A 193 -11.46 11.20 9.05
C GLY A 193 -10.66 10.30 8.10
N GLY A 194 -9.43 10.70 7.84
CA GLY A 194 -8.51 10.04 6.90
C GLY A 194 -8.86 10.27 5.43
N ARG A 195 -10.02 10.87 5.12
CA ARG A 195 -10.45 11.15 3.75
C ARG A 195 -9.72 12.36 3.19
N ARG A 196 -9.62 12.39 1.86
CA ARG A 196 -9.32 13.64 1.16
C ARG A 196 -10.61 14.44 1.00
N CYS A 197 -10.49 15.74 1.20
CA CYS A 197 -11.59 16.69 1.18
C CYS A 197 -11.23 17.94 0.37
N GLU A 198 -12.25 18.60 -0.13
CA GLU A 198 -12.20 19.96 -0.65
C GLU A 198 -12.75 20.92 0.41
N ILE A 199 -12.06 22.04 0.62
CA ILE A 199 -12.51 23.08 1.53
C ILE A 199 -13.62 23.88 0.86
N VAL A 200 -14.75 24.03 1.56
CA VAL A 200 -15.94 24.75 1.08
C VAL A 200 -16.45 25.71 2.14
N ASN A 201 -17.22 26.72 1.72
CA ASN A 201 -17.99 27.59 2.61
C ASN A 201 -17.17 28.31 3.71
N HIS A 202 -15.87 28.55 3.52
CA HIS A 202 -15.02 29.20 4.52
C HIS A 202 -15.12 30.74 4.42
N SER A 203 -16.13 31.34 5.03
CA SER A 203 -16.45 32.77 4.85
C SER A 203 -15.32 33.73 5.25
N SER A 204 -14.56 33.43 6.29
CA SER A 204 -13.46 34.30 6.78
C SER A 204 -12.15 34.18 5.99
N ARG A 205 -11.99 33.12 5.18
CA ARG A 205 -10.82 32.85 4.34
C ARG A 205 -11.28 32.26 3.01
N PRO A 206 -11.93 33.07 2.15
CA PRO A 206 -12.49 32.59 0.90
C PRO A 206 -11.43 32.08 -0.08
N ASP A 207 -10.17 32.48 0.09
CA ASP A 207 -8.99 32.01 -0.65
C ASP A 207 -8.67 30.53 -0.40
N LEU A 208 -9.23 29.92 0.64
CA LEU A 208 -9.10 28.49 0.90
C LEU A 208 -10.15 27.64 0.17
N ASN A 209 -11.26 28.24 -0.27
CA ASN A 209 -12.31 27.49 -0.93
C ASN A 209 -11.80 26.89 -2.24
N GLY A 210 -12.09 25.61 -2.47
CA GLY A 210 -11.61 24.83 -3.60
C GLY A 210 -10.26 24.15 -3.37
N LYS A 211 -9.50 24.52 -2.32
CA LYS A 211 -8.24 23.82 -1.99
C LYS A 211 -8.52 22.43 -1.43
N THR A 212 -7.64 21.49 -1.76
CA THR A 212 -7.73 20.10 -1.30
C THR A 212 -6.88 19.89 -0.04
N CYS A 213 -7.35 18.98 0.81
CA CYS A 213 -6.72 18.66 2.09
C CYS A 213 -7.02 17.21 2.49
N VAL A 214 -6.25 16.70 3.46
CA VAL A 214 -6.53 15.41 4.11
C VAL A 214 -6.93 15.64 5.55
N ALA A 215 -8.04 15.05 5.99
CA ALA A 215 -8.46 15.10 7.38
C ALA A 215 -7.60 14.15 8.22
N ASP A 216 -6.56 14.69 8.84
CA ASP A 216 -5.55 13.90 9.54
C ASP A 216 -5.94 13.53 10.97
N GLU A 217 -6.70 14.36 11.66
CA GLU A 217 -7.12 14.08 13.03
C GLU A 217 -8.54 14.58 13.21
N TYR A 218 -9.36 13.78 13.86
CA TYR A 218 -10.67 14.23 14.33
C TYR A 218 -10.53 14.64 15.79
N LEU A 219 -11.15 15.75 16.16
CA LEU A 219 -11.16 16.32 17.51
C LEU A 219 -12.59 16.20 18.08
N PRO A 220 -12.93 15.11 18.79
CA PRO A 220 -14.30 14.85 19.22
C PRO A 220 -14.87 15.94 20.13
N SER A 221 -14.03 16.59 20.95
CA SER A 221 -14.46 17.63 21.89
C SER A 221 -15.02 18.88 21.23
N SER A 222 -14.57 19.21 20.02
CA SER A 222 -15.02 20.39 19.27
C SER A 222 -15.74 20.05 17.98
N ASN A 223 -15.89 18.76 17.65
CA ASN A 223 -16.39 18.27 16.37
C ASN A 223 -15.67 18.97 15.19
N GLN A 224 -14.35 18.94 15.20
CA GLN A 224 -13.50 19.58 14.18
C GLN A 224 -12.46 18.61 13.65
N TYR A 225 -11.95 18.91 12.47
CA TYR A 225 -10.87 18.15 11.84
C TYR A 225 -9.61 19.00 11.78
N LYS A 226 -8.49 18.41 12.19
CA LYS A 226 -7.17 18.90 11.82
C LYS A 226 -6.86 18.38 10.43
N VAL A 227 -6.77 19.28 9.47
CA VAL A 227 -6.53 18.94 8.06
C VAL A 227 -5.17 19.45 7.63
N THR A 228 -4.49 18.71 6.75
CA THR A 228 -3.26 19.18 6.07
C THR A 228 -3.60 19.53 4.63
N LEU A 229 -3.27 20.75 4.20
CA LEU A 229 -3.43 21.18 2.81
C LEU A 229 -2.48 20.39 1.89
N GLU A 230 -2.96 20.03 0.71
CA GLU A 230 -2.15 19.38 -0.33
C GLU A 230 -1.40 20.39 -1.20
N THR A 231 -0.79 21.38 -0.55
CA THR A 231 0.12 22.33 -1.17
C THR A 231 1.55 22.01 -0.77
N LYS A 232 2.54 22.58 -1.46
CA LYS A 232 3.95 22.43 -1.05
C LYS A 232 4.22 22.87 0.39
N SER A 233 3.47 23.85 0.89
CA SER A 233 3.59 24.34 2.28
C SER A 233 3.11 23.32 3.33
N LYS A 234 2.22 22.39 2.95
CA LYS A 234 1.61 21.40 3.87
C LYS A 234 1.02 22.07 5.11
N ASP A 235 0.38 23.21 4.92
CA ASP A 235 -0.20 23.98 6.02
C ASP A 235 -1.29 23.18 6.73
N VAL A 236 -1.30 23.27 8.05
CA VAL A 236 -2.26 22.55 8.89
C VAL A 236 -3.33 23.51 9.39
N LEU A 237 -4.59 23.15 9.19
CA LEU A 237 -5.76 23.94 9.58
C LEU A 237 -6.66 23.12 10.51
N VAL A 238 -7.50 23.80 11.28
CA VAL A 238 -8.59 23.18 12.03
C VAL A 238 -9.91 23.68 11.46
N LEU A 239 -10.73 22.77 10.94
CA LEU A 239 -11.95 23.09 10.19
C LEU A 239 -13.16 22.33 10.74
N SER A 240 -14.33 22.96 10.65
CA SER A 240 -15.62 22.31 10.93
C SER A 240 -15.97 21.31 9.81
N PRO A 241 -16.73 20.24 10.09
CA PRO A 241 -17.32 19.39 9.06
C PRO A 241 -18.03 20.18 7.96
N ASP A 242 -18.74 21.27 8.30
CA ASP A 242 -19.47 22.11 7.34
C ASP A 242 -18.56 22.81 6.31
N ASN A 243 -17.25 22.88 6.61
CA ASN A 243 -16.24 23.45 5.72
C ASN A 243 -15.53 22.41 4.86
N LEU A 244 -15.95 21.14 4.92
CA LEU A 244 -15.29 20.05 4.23
C LEU A 244 -16.29 19.26 3.39
N LYS A 245 -15.91 19.01 2.14
CA LYS A 245 -16.63 18.12 1.24
C LYS A 245 -15.72 16.96 0.85
N ARG A 246 -16.18 15.71 1.04
CA ARG A 246 -15.42 14.51 0.63
C ARG A 246 -15.05 14.59 -0.86
N ARG A 247 -13.77 14.35 -1.16
CA ARG A 247 -13.18 14.33 -2.51
C ARG A 247 -11.98 13.40 -2.52
N ASP A 248 -12.25 12.09 -2.56
CA ASP A 248 -11.21 11.06 -2.53
C ASP A 248 -10.26 11.18 -3.73
N ARG A 249 -9.04 10.64 -3.58
CA ARG A 249 -8.07 10.61 -4.66
C ARG A 249 -8.51 9.68 -5.78
N THR A 250 -8.12 10.04 -6.99
CA THR A 250 -8.18 9.18 -8.17
C THR A 250 -6.83 9.23 -8.89
N PRO A 251 -6.54 8.32 -9.83
CA PRO A 251 -5.34 8.41 -10.67
C PRO A 251 -5.20 9.76 -11.38
N GLN A 252 -6.32 10.41 -11.74
CA GLN A 252 -6.34 11.72 -12.40
C GLN A 252 -6.35 12.90 -11.42
N ASP A 253 -6.75 12.69 -10.16
CA ASP A 253 -6.88 13.71 -9.11
C ASP A 253 -6.23 13.21 -7.80
N CYS A 254 -4.92 12.97 -7.84
CA CYS A 254 -4.18 12.34 -6.75
C CYS A 254 -3.61 13.33 -5.71
N GLY A 255 -3.58 14.62 -6.01
CA GLY A 255 -3.08 15.71 -5.13
C GLY A 255 -1.55 15.75 -4.96
N TYR A 256 -0.84 14.66 -5.29
CA TYR A 256 0.61 14.57 -5.41
C TYR A 256 0.94 13.44 -6.38
N TYR A 257 2.15 13.42 -6.93
CA TYR A 257 2.56 12.34 -7.83
C TYR A 257 3.89 11.72 -7.43
N VAL A 258 3.94 10.39 -7.35
CA VAL A 258 5.17 9.64 -7.12
C VAL A 258 5.61 8.92 -8.39
N GLU A 259 6.83 9.17 -8.83
CA GLU A 259 7.50 8.43 -9.90
C GLU A 259 8.47 7.40 -9.31
N PHE A 260 8.62 6.25 -9.98
CA PHE A 260 9.70 5.31 -9.73
C PHE A 260 10.64 5.28 -10.93
N LYS A 261 11.86 5.81 -10.78
CA LYS A 261 12.87 5.89 -11.85
C LYS A 261 14.24 5.50 -11.30
N ASN A 262 14.97 4.66 -12.02
CA ASN A 262 16.33 4.21 -11.68
C ASN A 262 16.46 3.69 -10.24
N GLY A 263 15.49 2.88 -9.80
CA GLY A 263 15.47 2.30 -8.44
C GLY A 263 15.14 3.29 -7.32
N ARG A 264 14.79 4.54 -7.64
CA ARG A 264 14.46 5.59 -6.68
C ARG A 264 13.06 6.12 -6.89
N THR A 265 12.46 6.57 -5.80
CA THR A 265 11.13 7.17 -5.78
C THR A 265 11.27 8.69 -5.73
N ILE A 266 10.63 9.39 -6.66
CA ILE A 266 10.62 10.86 -6.71
C ILE A 266 9.20 11.32 -6.42
N ARG A 267 9.03 12.13 -5.38
CA ARG A 267 7.73 12.72 -5.03
C ARG A 267 7.65 14.14 -5.59
N HIS A 268 6.59 14.38 -6.35
CA HIS A 268 6.20 15.68 -6.89
C HIS A 268 5.04 16.22 -6.05
N ASP A 269 5.32 17.28 -5.30
CA ASP A 269 4.32 18.06 -4.56
C ASP A 269 4.00 19.35 -5.37
N PHE A 270 2.74 19.78 -5.36
CA PHE A 270 2.24 20.86 -6.21
C PHE A 270 1.76 22.05 -5.38
N ASP A 271 1.71 23.24 -5.98
CA ASP A 271 1.19 24.44 -5.30
C ASP A 271 -0.34 24.49 -5.34
N SER A 272 -0.95 23.83 -6.33
CA SER A 272 -2.39 23.68 -6.48
C SER A 272 -2.77 22.28 -6.97
N ASN A 273 -4.04 21.93 -6.80
CA ASN A 273 -4.56 20.67 -7.31
C ASN A 273 -4.61 20.66 -8.84
N GLU A 274 -4.88 21.82 -9.44
CA GLU A 274 -4.91 22.03 -10.88
C GLU A 274 -3.54 21.75 -11.52
N ASP A 275 -2.45 22.16 -10.87
CA ASP A 275 -1.08 21.85 -11.32
C ASP A 275 -0.80 20.34 -11.29
N CYS A 276 -1.27 19.65 -10.25
CA CYS A 276 -1.15 18.19 -10.15
C CYS A 276 -1.91 17.50 -11.29
N GLN A 277 -3.15 17.92 -11.55
CA GLN A 277 -3.97 17.38 -12.63
C GLN A 277 -3.35 17.64 -14.01
N ALA A 278 -2.83 18.85 -14.23
CA ALA A 278 -2.14 19.20 -15.47
C ALA A 278 -0.88 18.35 -15.69
N PHE A 279 -0.10 18.11 -14.62
CA PHE A 279 1.07 17.23 -14.67
C PHE A 279 0.69 15.78 -15.04
N VAL A 280 -0.33 15.23 -14.39
CA VAL A 280 -0.84 13.87 -14.69
C VAL A 280 -1.37 13.78 -16.12
N ALA A 281 -2.13 14.78 -16.58
CA ALA A 281 -2.64 14.82 -17.95
C ALA A 281 -1.50 14.86 -18.99
N ALA A 282 -0.44 15.63 -18.73
CA ALA A 282 0.73 15.68 -19.60
C ALA A 282 1.46 14.32 -19.69
N LEU A 283 1.55 13.58 -18.58
CA LEU A 283 2.13 12.23 -18.59
C LEU A 283 1.32 11.24 -19.43
N ASN A 284 -0.01 11.29 -19.33
CA ASN A 284 -0.88 10.41 -20.10
C ASN A 284 -0.83 10.70 -21.60
N ASN A 285 -0.74 11.98 -21.99
CA ASN A 285 -0.61 12.39 -23.39
C ASN A 285 0.75 12.02 -23.99
N ASN A 286 1.83 12.11 -23.19
CA ASN A 286 3.18 11.70 -23.63
C ASN A 286 3.38 10.17 -23.60
N GLY A 287 2.41 9.41 -23.08
CA GLY A 287 2.42 7.95 -23.00
C GLY A 287 2.37 7.22 -24.35
N GLU A 288 2.12 7.94 -25.45
CA GLU A 288 2.29 7.45 -26.83
C GLU A 288 3.75 7.52 -27.32
N THR A 289 4.64 8.19 -26.59
CA THR A 289 6.04 8.43 -26.99
C THR A 289 7.06 8.23 -25.86
N GLN A 290 6.80 7.34 -24.89
CA GLN A 290 7.91 6.79 -24.13
C GLN A 290 8.63 5.74 -24.99
N PRO A 291 9.93 5.93 -25.32
CA PRO A 291 10.69 4.87 -25.93
C PRO A 291 10.66 3.70 -24.96
N ALA A 292 10.27 2.52 -25.44
CA ALA A 292 10.46 1.29 -24.70
C ALA A 292 11.92 1.29 -24.25
N VAL A 293 12.15 1.34 -22.93
CA VAL A 293 13.45 0.99 -22.37
C VAL A 293 13.59 -0.49 -22.68
N THR A 294 14.22 -0.80 -23.80
CA THR A 294 14.50 -2.16 -24.20
C THR A 294 15.50 -2.74 -23.21
N GLU A 295 15.39 -4.04 -22.94
CA GLU A 295 16.32 -4.76 -22.06
C GLU A 295 17.77 -4.59 -22.52
N GLU A 296 17.99 -4.35 -23.82
CA GLU A 296 19.27 -3.97 -24.43
C GLU A 296 19.81 -2.63 -23.93
N SER A 297 18.96 -1.61 -23.73
CA SER A 297 19.40 -0.29 -23.26
C SER A 297 19.77 -0.27 -21.77
N GLU A 298 19.09 -1.09 -20.95
CA GLU A 298 19.45 -1.28 -19.53
C GLU A 298 20.72 -2.13 -19.41
N THR A 299 20.83 -3.23 -20.16
CA THR A 299 22.04 -4.08 -20.12
C THR A 299 23.27 -3.36 -20.66
N ALA A 300 23.14 -2.51 -21.69
CA ALA A 300 24.23 -1.67 -22.17
C ALA A 300 24.69 -0.65 -21.13
N ALA A 301 23.75 -0.06 -20.38
CA ALA A 301 24.08 0.88 -19.30
C ALA A 301 24.76 0.19 -18.11
N GLU A 302 24.31 -1.01 -17.73
CA GLU A 302 24.93 -1.83 -16.68
C GLU A 302 26.32 -2.32 -17.10
N GLN A 303 26.51 -2.72 -18.35
CA GLN A 303 27.80 -3.12 -18.89
C GLN A 303 28.79 -1.95 -18.93
N ALA A 304 28.36 -0.77 -19.37
CA ALA A 304 29.19 0.43 -19.36
C ALA A 304 29.62 0.84 -17.93
N ALA A 305 28.74 0.67 -16.95
CA ALA A 305 29.07 0.91 -15.54
C ALA A 305 30.07 -0.12 -14.99
N ALA A 306 29.97 -1.38 -15.40
CA ALA A 306 30.92 -2.43 -15.03
C ALA A 306 32.31 -2.23 -15.66
N GLU A 307 32.37 -1.78 -16.91
CA GLU A 307 33.63 -1.44 -17.58
C GLU A 307 34.32 -0.25 -16.92
N LEU A 308 33.59 0.81 -16.55
CA LEU A 308 34.15 1.95 -15.81
C LEU A 308 34.68 1.56 -14.41
N LEU A 309 34.03 0.61 -13.74
CA LEU A 309 34.52 0.10 -12.46
C LEU A 309 35.78 -0.74 -12.63
N ALA A 310 35.88 -1.53 -13.71
CA ALA A 310 37.06 -2.31 -14.02
C ALA A 310 38.27 -1.44 -14.42
N GLU A 311 38.06 -0.29 -15.06
CA GLU A 311 39.13 0.67 -15.36
C GLU A 311 39.68 1.39 -14.12
N LEU A 312 38.90 1.47 -13.03
CA LEU A 312 39.32 2.11 -11.79
C LEU A 312 40.07 1.18 -10.82
N GLU A 313 40.11 -0.13 -11.06
CA GLU A 313 40.88 -1.11 -10.27
C GLU A 313 42.28 -1.38 -10.86
N LEU A 314 43.07 -0.32 -11.11
CA LEU A 314 44.49 -0.46 -11.41
C LEU A 314 45.39 0.18 -10.36
N ASP A 315 46.04 -0.74 -9.64
CA ASP A 315 47.38 -0.69 -9.06
C ASP A 315 47.62 0.08 -7.75
N ASP A 316 47.63 -0.69 -6.66
CA ASP A 316 48.60 -0.48 -5.58
C ASP A 316 49.10 -1.83 -5.05
N SER A 317 50.24 -2.27 -5.58
CA SER A 317 51.10 -3.23 -4.90
C SER A 317 52.56 -2.84 -5.07
N PRO A 318 53.37 -2.90 -3.99
CA PRO A 318 54.78 -3.22 -4.14
C PRO A 318 55.19 -4.46 -3.33
N THR A 319 55.77 -5.43 -4.07
CA THR A 319 57.14 -6.00 -3.95
C THR A 319 57.68 -6.27 -2.52
N VAL A 320 58.32 -7.40 -2.14
CA VAL A 320 59.53 -8.11 -2.65
C VAL A 320 59.69 -9.51 -1.93
N PRO A 321 60.77 -10.33 -2.07
CA PRO A 321 60.68 -11.71 -2.55
C PRO A 321 61.30 -12.78 -1.62
N ASP A 322 61.47 -13.99 -2.17
CA ASP A 322 62.35 -15.11 -1.76
C ASP A 322 61.93 -16.00 -0.59
N SER A 323 61.58 -17.26 -0.90
CA SER A 323 62.20 -18.47 -0.33
C SER A 323 61.64 -19.76 -0.96
N PRO A 324 62.49 -20.77 -1.27
CA PRO A 324 62.05 -22.05 -1.83
C PRO A 324 61.79 -23.14 -0.74
N THR A 325 60.71 -23.90 -0.98
CA THR A 325 60.56 -25.36 -0.77
C THR A 325 60.60 -25.99 0.66
N VAL A 326 59.41 -26.32 1.21
CA VAL A 326 58.93 -27.63 1.80
C VAL A 326 59.68 -28.24 3.04
N PRO A 327 59.10 -29.07 3.95
CA PRO A 327 57.73 -29.24 4.47
C PRO A 327 57.60 -29.37 6.03
N SER A 328 56.35 -29.51 6.49
CA SER A 328 55.90 -30.48 7.52
C SER A 328 56.56 -30.50 8.91
N SER A 329 55.82 -30.01 9.91
CA SER A 329 55.49 -30.67 11.19
C SER A 329 54.91 -29.58 12.10
N GLY A 330 53.74 -29.73 12.73
CA GLY A 330 53.52 -30.67 13.82
C GLY A 330 53.10 -29.89 15.06
N CYS A 331 51.78 -29.92 15.33
CA CYS A 331 51.20 -30.16 16.65
C CYS A 331 51.66 -29.33 17.89
N LYS A 332 50.72 -28.54 18.43
CA LYS A 332 50.16 -28.61 19.81
C LYS A 332 50.02 -27.28 20.56
N ALA A 333 48.74 -26.99 20.81
CA ALA A 333 48.13 -26.28 21.92
C ALA A 333 48.98 -25.88 23.15
N LYS A 334 48.67 -24.69 23.70
CA LYS A 334 48.55 -24.48 25.16
C LYS A 334 47.60 -23.32 25.49
N LYS A 335 46.81 -23.56 26.54
CA LYS A 335 45.69 -22.76 27.07
C LYS A 335 46.13 -21.56 27.94
N SER A 336 45.20 -20.60 28.03
CA SER A 336 44.71 -19.87 29.24
C SER A 336 45.37 -18.57 29.72
N LYS A 337 44.57 -17.49 29.80
CA LYS A 337 44.03 -16.82 31.02
C LYS A 337 43.62 -15.37 30.69
N LYS A 338 42.32 -15.03 30.65
CA LYS A 338 41.47 -14.49 31.75
C LYS A 338 42.01 -13.19 32.40
N LYS A 339 41.49 -12.03 31.96
CA LYS A 339 41.60 -10.73 32.65
C LYS A 339 40.41 -10.51 33.60
N LYS A 340 40.72 -9.97 34.78
CA LYS A 340 39.91 -9.85 35.99
C LYS A 340 39.20 -8.48 36.01
N GLY A 341 37.87 -8.46 36.16
CA GLY A 341 37.09 -7.26 36.45
C GLY A 341 37.10 -6.94 37.95
N GLY A 342 37.47 -5.71 38.30
CA GLY A 342 37.43 -5.17 39.67
C GLY A 342 36.11 -4.46 39.95
N LYS A 343 35.54 -4.69 41.13
CA LYS A 343 34.23 -4.22 41.60
C LYS A 343 34.42 -3.21 42.74
N LYS A 344 33.73 -2.06 42.64
CA LYS A 344 33.15 -1.15 43.66
C LYS A 344 33.83 -0.97 45.04
N LYS A 345 33.83 0.28 45.53
CA LYS A 345 32.94 0.72 46.64
C LYS A 345 32.90 2.24 46.85
N ARG A 346 31.71 2.68 47.32
CA ARG A 346 31.29 4.01 47.76
C ARG A 346 32.06 4.49 49.00
N LYS A 347 32.18 5.81 49.16
CA LYS A 347 31.74 6.50 50.38
C LYS A 347 31.04 7.77 49.98
#